data_AF-A0A554JIL5-F1
#
_entry.id   AF-A0A554JIL5-F1
#
_cell.length_a   1.000
_cell.length_b   1.000
_cell.length_c   1.000
_cell.angle_alpha   90.00
_cell.angle_beta   90.00
_cell.angle_gamma   90.00
#
_symmetry.space_group_name_H-M   'P 1'
#
loop_
_entity.id
_entity.type
_entity.pdbx_description
1 polymer ?
#
loop_
_entity_poly.entity_id
_entity_poly.type
_entity_poly.pdbx_seq_one_letter_code
_entity_poly.pdbx_strand_id
1 'polypeptide(L)'
;GLTVKNQKKTAGGARTTRESELIKMKDLHPIIPDILAHRELQKLLSTYIDNLPTLLDEKNRVHTTFIQIGAATGRLATKNPGLQNIPIKSELGRAIRKAFIAEKGHVLLAFDYSQIELRIAAWLSGDPGLTQIFKEGRDAHTEVASRVFHVRAEDVSYDQRRAAKVINFGILYGMGVTALQQSLGTSRAEAQEFYNQYFEAFPCLASYIDEIKASAAKEGYVKTHFGRRRYFDGIKSPIPFVRAAAERMAVNAPMQGTQADIVKLAMVRIQEYLKEQSALDGAHLLLQVHDELVFEVEEDRAKELAPRIKEIMESIVPIKESNGIPFLAEGKVGPNWGEMKKI
;
A
#
# COMPACT_ATOMS: atom_id res chain seq x y z
N GLY A 1 28.32 -12.73 22.82
CA GLY A 1 27.00 -12.13 22.56
C GLY A 1 26.64 -12.28 21.10
N LEU A 2 25.36 -12.47 20.76
CA LEU A 2 24.90 -12.64 19.38
C LEU A 2 25.21 -11.39 18.55
N THR A 3 25.90 -11.56 17.42
CA THR A 3 26.28 -10.45 16.53
C THR A 3 26.19 -10.89 15.07
N VAL A 4 25.74 -9.98 14.21
CA VAL A 4 25.77 -10.15 12.75
C VAL A 4 26.57 -9.03 12.13
N LYS A 5 27.20 -9.34 10.98
CA LYS A 5 27.94 -8.36 10.19
C LYS A 5 27.02 -7.19 9.84
N ASN A 6 27.50 -5.96 10.03
CA ASN A 6 26.78 -4.72 9.71
C ASN A 6 25.44 -4.52 10.47
N GLN A 7 25.32 -5.02 11.70
CA GLN A 7 24.17 -4.72 12.54
C GLN A 7 24.00 -3.21 12.72
N LYS A 8 22.81 -2.70 12.40
CA LYS A 8 22.50 -1.27 12.53
C LYS A 8 22.53 -0.81 13.99
N LYS A 9 22.80 0.47 14.21
CA LYS A 9 22.74 1.12 15.52
C LYS A 9 21.52 2.04 15.61
N THR A 10 21.00 2.26 16.82
CA THR A 10 20.02 3.31 17.09
C THR A 10 20.68 4.67 17.02
N ALA A 11 19.89 5.75 17.04
CA ALA A 11 20.42 7.12 17.10
C ALA A 11 21.35 7.33 18.31
N GLY A 12 21.10 6.64 19.43
CA GLY A 12 21.95 6.64 20.63
C GLY A 12 23.16 5.69 20.57
N GLY A 13 23.49 5.12 19.40
CA GLY A 13 24.68 4.29 19.22
C GLY A 13 24.57 2.83 19.70
N ALA A 14 23.51 2.47 20.41
CA ALA A 14 23.25 1.09 20.84
C ALA A 14 22.93 0.20 19.63
N ARG A 15 23.30 -1.09 19.71
CA ARG A 15 22.94 -2.08 18.68
C ARG A 15 21.41 -2.19 18.61
N THR A 16 20.85 -2.05 17.41
CA THR A 16 19.40 -2.09 17.28
C THR A 16 18.88 -3.52 17.37
N THR A 17 17.82 -3.69 18.15
CA THR A 17 17.05 -4.93 18.21
C THR A 17 15.79 -4.83 17.35
N ARG A 18 15.71 -3.96 16.33
CA ARG A 18 14.53 -3.87 15.46
C ARG A 18 14.25 -5.23 14.79
N GLU A 19 12.99 -5.49 14.47
CA GLU A 19 12.54 -6.73 13.82
C GLU A 19 13.40 -7.09 12.61
N SER A 20 13.69 -6.12 11.73
CA SER A 20 14.54 -6.31 10.54
C SER A 20 15.96 -6.78 10.84
N GLU A 21 16.51 -6.48 12.03
CA GLU A 21 17.82 -6.97 12.44
C GLU A 21 17.72 -8.30 13.18
N LEU A 22 16.67 -8.53 13.97
CA LEU A 22 16.43 -9.80 14.65
C LEU A 22 16.17 -10.92 13.64
N ILE A 23 15.45 -10.67 12.55
CA ILE A 23 15.21 -11.66 11.49
C ILE A 23 16.53 -12.19 10.90
N LYS A 24 17.55 -11.33 10.75
CA LYS A 24 18.89 -11.74 10.28
C LYS A 24 19.61 -12.67 11.26
N MET A 25 19.17 -12.69 12.51
CA MET A 25 19.75 -13.46 13.60
C MET A 25 18.89 -14.67 14.00
N LYS A 26 17.77 -14.91 13.30
CA LYS A 26 16.77 -15.90 13.74
C LYS A 26 17.36 -17.30 13.96
N ASP A 27 18.33 -17.68 13.12
CA ASP A 27 18.96 -19.01 13.14
C ASP A 27 20.22 -19.06 14.04
N LEU A 28 20.61 -17.92 14.64
CA LEU A 28 21.80 -17.86 15.50
C LEU A 28 21.50 -18.28 16.94
N HIS A 29 20.25 -18.19 17.39
CA HIS A 29 19.86 -18.60 18.74
C HIS A 29 18.33 -18.79 18.86
N PRO A 30 17.85 -19.84 19.56
CA PRO A 30 16.42 -20.13 19.70
C PRO A 30 15.60 -19.01 20.37
N ILE A 31 16.23 -18.21 21.25
CA ILE A 31 15.59 -17.05 21.89
C ILE A 31 15.10 -15.97 20.90
N ILE A 32 15.67 -15.89 19.69
CA ILE A 32 15.35 -14.83 18.74
C ILE A 32 13.91 -14.98 18.21
N PRO A 33 13.50 -16.17 17.73
CA PRO A 33 12.08 -16.48 17.51
C PRO A 33 11.17 -16.12 18.69
N ASP A 34 11.54 -16.48 19.93
CA ASP A 34 10.73 -16.19 21.12
C ASP A 34 10.57 -14.68 21.37
N ILE A 35 11.63 -13.89 21.17
CA ILE A 35 11.57 -12.43 21.28
C ILE A 35 10.65 -11.83 20.21
N LEU A 36 10.70 -12.36 18.98
CA LEU A 36 9.82 -11.90 17.89
C LEU A 36 8.36 -12.21 18.20
N ALA A 37 8.07 -13.43 18.64
CA ALA A 37 6.73 -13.87 19.04
C ALA A 37 6.19 -13.05 20.23
N HIS A 38 7.00 -12.87 21.29
CA HIS A 38 6.64 -12.06 22.44
C HIS A 38 6.31 -10.61 22.03
N ARG A 39 7.10 -10.01 21.14
CA ARG A 39 6.83 -8.62 20.67
C ARG A 39 5.59 -8.51 19.83
N GLU A 40 5.30 -9.49 18.98
CA GLU A 40 4.04 -9.54 18.26
C GLU A 40 2.87 -9.61 19.23
N LEU A 41 2.88 -10.58 20.15
CA LEU A 41 1.83 -10.75 21.16
C LEU A 41 1.65 -9.51 22.03
N GLN A 42 2.74 -8.95 22.54
CA GLN A 42 2.70 -7.76 23.36
C GLN A 42 2.11 -6.57 22.59
N LYS A 43 2.47 -6.41 21.30
CA LYS A 43 1.88 -5.36 20.46
C LYS A 43 0.39 -5.60 20.24
N LEU A 44 -0.02 -6.85 19.93
CA LEU A 44 -1.42 -7.20 19.75
C LEU A 44 -2.24 -6.90 21.01
N LEU A 45 -1.71 -7.31 22.17
CA LEU A 45 -2.32 -7.11 23.48
C LEU A 45 -2.40 -5.62 23.83
N SER A 46 -1.26 -4.94 23.93
CA SER A 46 -1.20 -3.58 24.48
C SER A 46 -1.74 -2.51 23.54
N THR A 47 -1.67 -2.72 22.22
CA THR A 47 -2.11 -1.70 21.25
C THR A 47 -3.57 -1.87 20.86
N TYR A 48 -4.07 -3.11 20.82
CA TYR A 48 -5.40 -3.39 20.28
C TYR A 48 -6.32 -4.04 21.31
N ILE A 49 -5.95 -5.17 21.92
CA ILE A 49 -6.86 -5.95 22.79
C ILE A 49 -7.20 -5.19 24.07
N ASP A 50 -6.20 -4.67 24.79
CA ASP A 50 -6.43 -3.97 26.05
C ASP A 50 -6.87 -2.53 25.83
N ASN A 51 -6.43 -1.91 24.72
CA ASN A 51 -6.58 -0.48 24.50
C ASN A 51 -7.81 -0.09 23.66
N LEU A 52 -8.24 -0.88 22.66
CA LEU A 52 -9.44 -0.49 21.88
C LEU A 52 -10.72 -0.50 22.72
N PRO A 53 -10.97 -1.47 23.62
CA PRO A 53 -12.18 -1.47 24.45
C PRO A 53 -12.31 -0.25 25.35
N THR A 54 -11.20 0.34 25.80
CA THR A 54 -11.22 1.56 26.64
C THR A 54 -11.58 2.83 25.87
N LEU A 55 -11.62 2.76 24.53
CA LEU A 55 -11.94 3.85 23.61
C LEU A 55 -13.36 3.75 23.05
N LEU A 56 -14.16 2.79 23.50
CA LEU A 56 -15.54 2.60 23.06
C LEU A 56 -16.44 3.69 23.66
N ASP A 57 -17.38 4.16 22.86
CA ASP A 57 -18.52 4.95 23.35
C ASP A 57 -19.61 4.05 23.98
N GLU A 58 -20.69 4.67 24.44
CA GLU A 58 -21.84 3.97 25.05
C GLU A 58 -22.55 2.98 24.10
N LYS A 59 -22.32 3.10 22.79
CA LYS A 59 -22.89 2.23 21.74
C LYS A 59 -21.88 1.19 21.24
N ASN A 60 -20.78 1.00 21.96
CA ASN A 60 -19.68 0.11 21.56
C ASN A 60 -19.05 0.46 20.20
N ARG A 61 -18.99 1.76 19.86
CA ARG A 61 -18.30 2.25 18.66
C ARG A 61 -16.98 2.91 19.02
N VAL A 62 -15.97 2.65 18.19
CA VAL A 62 -14.67 3.32 18.27
C VAL A 62 -14.64 4.48 17.28
N HIS A 63 -14.32 5.68 17.75
CA HIS A 63 -14.22 6.88 16.93
C HIS A 63 -12.76 7.21 16.64
N THR A 64 -12.36 7.18 15.36
CA THR A 64 -11.03 7.64 14.94
C THR A 64 -11.08 9.05 14.37
N THR A 65 -9.94 9.76 14.40
CA THR A 65 -9.77 11.03 13.72
C THR A 65 -9.00 10.86 12.42
N PHE A 66 -9.64 11.14 11.28
CA PHE A 66 -8.95 11.25 9.99
C PHE A 66 -8.23 12.60 9.86
N ILE A 67 -6.92 12.54 9.70
CA ILE A 67 -6.04 13.68 9.47
C ILE A 67 -5.98 13.94 7.96
N GLN A 68 -6.69 14.97 7.52
CA GLN A 68 -6.74 15.36 6.11
C GLN A 68 -5.51 16.16 5.66
N ILE A 69 -4.94 16.95 6.57
CA ILE A 69 -3.75 17.78 6.35
C ILE A 69 -2.64 17.27 7.27
N GLY A 70 -1.84 16.33 6.78
CA GLY A 70 -0.74 15.76 7.58
C GLY A 70 0.28 14.95 6.79
N ALA A 71 -0.17 14.05 5.91
CA ALA A 71 0.75 13.27 5.09
C ALA A 71 1.30 14.10 3.92
N ALA A 72 2.61 14.05 3.69
CA ALA A 72 3.29 14.79 2.63
C ALA A 72 2.83 14.42 1.20
N THR A 73 2.26 13.23 1.03
CA THR A 73 1.74 12.73 -0.26
C THR A 73 0.24 12.96 -0.43
N GLY A 74 -0.45 13.52 0.57
CA GLY A 74 -1.89 13.75 0.51
C GLY A 74 -2.76 12.55 0.93
N ARG A 75 -2.18 11.41 1.32
CA ARG A 75 -2.94 10.33 1.99
C ARG A 75 -3.61 10.84 3.26
N LEU A 76 -4.77 10.25 3.59
CA LEU A 76 -5.32 10.40 4.94
C LEU A 76 -4.51 9.55 5.91
N ALA A 77 -4.39 10.02 7.15
CA ALA A 77 -3.88 9.23 8.27
C ALA A 77 -4.94 9.16 9.37
N THR A 78 -4.93 8.12 10.19
CA THR A 78 -5.82 8.02 11.35
C THR A 78 -5.04 8.20 12.65
N LYS A 79 -5.62 8.91 13.62
CA LYS A 79 -5.14 8.97 15.01
C LYS A 79 -6.28 8.79 15.99
N ASN A 80 -5.93 8.36 17.21
CA ASN A 80 -6.82 8.27 18.37
C ASN A 80 -8.15 7.52 18.09
N PRO A 81 -8.11 6.20 17.81
CA PRO A 81 -6.95 5.34 17.58
C PRO A 81 -6.55 5.27 16.09
N GLY A 82 -5.36 4.73 15.80
CA GLY A 82 -4.86 4.56 14.43
C GLY A 82 -5.47 3.34 13.72
N LEU A 83 -6.69 3.46 13.19
CA LEU A 83 -7.44 2.36 12.57
C LEU A 83 -6.96 1.93 11.17
N GLN A 84 -6.08 2.68 10.51
CA GLN A 84 -5.44 2.21 9.27
C GLN A 84 -4.41 1.10 9.49
N ASN A 85 -3.94 0.90 10.74
CA ASN A 85 -2.88 -0.03 11.08
C ASN A 85 -3.41 -1.31 11.76
N ILE A 86 -4.67 -1.68 11.56
CA ILE A 86 -5.22 -2.92 12.12
C ILE A 86 -4.53 -4.12 11.43
N PRO A 87 -3.93 -5.04 12.20
CA PRO A 87 -3.13 -6.15 11.66
C PRO A 87 -3.91 -7.06 10.68
N ILE A 88 -3.20 -7.62 9.71
CA ILE A 88 -3.77 -8.55 8.70
C ILE A 88 -2.85 -9.72 8.33
N LYS A 89 -1.54 -9.63 8.67
CA LYS A 89 -0.53 -10.56 8.16
C LYS A 89 -0.53 -11.90 8.91
N SER A 90 -0.52 -11.87 10.23
CA SER A 90 -0.56 -13.08 11.06
C SER A 90 -1.99 -13.53 11.35
N GLU A 91 -2.15 -14.80 11.72
CA GLU A 91 -3.44 -15.35 12.12
C GLU A 91 -4.01 -14.61 13.34
N LEU A 92 -3.19 -14.42 14.38
CA LEU A 92 -3.59 -13.65 15.56
C LEU A 92 -3.92 -12.19 15.20
N GLY A 93 -3.15 -11.59 14.30
CA GLY A 93 -3.46 -10.26 13.79
C GLY A 93 -4.79 -10.19 13.05
N ARG A 94 -5.11 -11.19 12.21
CA ARG A 94 -6.43 -11.30 11.55
C ARG A 94 -7.55 -11.50 12.55
N ALA A 95 -7.32 -12.21 13.65
CA ALA A 95 -8.32 -12.40 14.70
C ALA A 95 -8.78 -11.06 15.31
N ILE A 96 -7.90 -10.06 15.42
CA ILE A 96 -8.29 -8.70 15.87
C ILE A 96 -9.36 -8.08 14.96
N ARG A 97 -9.30 -8.32 13.63
CA ARG A 97 -10.30 -7.79 12.69
C ARG A 97 -11.70 -8.37 12.92
N LYS A 98 -11.83 -9.53 13.56
CA LYS A 98 -13.13 -10.12 13.90
C LYS A 98 -13.90 -9.32 14.95
N ALA A 99 -13.21 -8.50 15.75
CA ALA A 99 -13.83 -7.62 16.73
C ALA A 99 -14.50 -6.38 16.11
N PHE A 100 -14.21 -6.07 14.83
CA PHE A 100 -14.86 -4.99 14.09
C PHE A 100 -16.07 -5.58 13.36
N ILE A 101 -17.23 -5.46 13.98
CA ILE A 101 -18.49 -6.04 13.52
C ILE A 101 -19.42 -4.96 12.97
N ALA A 102 -20.35 -5.35 12.10
CA ALA A 102 -21.48 -4.51 11.73
C ALA A 102 -22.55 -4.49 12.84
N GLU A 103 -23.33 -3.42 12.89
CA GLU A 103 -24.54 -3.32 13.70
C GLU A 103 -25.58 -4.39 13.29
N LYS A 104 -26.50 -4.72 14.20
CA LYS A 104 -27.59 -5.66 13.90
C LYS A 104 -28.43 -5.14 12.72
N GLY A 105 -28.74 -6.03 11.77
CA GLY A 105 -29.45 -5.68 10.53
C GLY A 105 -28.56 -5.07 9.45
N HIS A 106 -27.26 -4.91 9.72
CA HIS A 106 -26.27 -4.40 8.79
C HIS A 106 -25.19 -5.45 8.49
N VAL A 107 -24.46 -5.19 7.41
CA VAL A 107 -23.25 -5.90 7.02
C VAL A 107 -22.12 -4.91 6.76
N LEU A 108 -20.88 -5.35 6.92
CA LEU A 108 -19.74 -4.63 6.39
C LEU A 108 -19.60 -4.91 4.90
N LEU A 109 -19.37 -3.86 4.13
CA LEU A 109 -19.12 -3.89 2.70
C LEU A 109 -17.80 -3.18 2.44
N ALA A 110 -16.82 -3.86 1.85
CA ALA A 110 -15.49 -3.30 1.62
C ALA A 110 -15.11 -3.38 0.14
N PHE A 111 -14.49 -2.33 -0.38
CA PHE A 111 -13.94 -2.29 -1.73
C PHE A 111 -12.49 -1.85 -1.68
N ASP A 112 -11.61 -2.65 -2.27
CA ASP A 112 -10.16 -2.39 -2.32
C ASP A 112 -9.68 -2.33 -3.78
N TYR A 113 -8.88 -1.34 -4.14
CA TYR A 113 -8.38 -1.28 -5.51
C TYR A 113 -7.31 -2.36 -5.75
N SER A 114 -7.50 -3.16 -6.80
CA SER A 114 -6.53 -4.18 -7.17
C SER A 114 -5.28 -3.56 -7.80
N GLN A 115 -4.18 -3.55 -7.04
CA GLN A 115 -2.84 -3.16 -7.52
C GLN A 115 -2.78 -1.72 -8.07
N ILE A 116 -3.52 -0.79 -7.45
CA ILE A 116 -3.66 0.59 -7.93
C ILE A 116 -2.32 1.30 -8.15
N GLU A 117 -1.33 1.08 -7.28
CA GLU A 117 -0.03 1.75 -7.42
C GLU A 117 0.71 1.34 -8.70
N LEU A 118 0.65 0.06 -9.08
CA LEU A 118 1.25 -0.41 -10.33
C LEU A 118 0.45 0.05 -11.55
N ARG A 119 -0.88 0.13 -11.45
CA ARG A 119 -1.73 0.69 -12.51
C ARG A 119 -1.44 2.17 -12.74
N ILE A 120 -1.23 2.93 -11.68
CA ILE A 120 -0.81 4.34 -11.75
C ILE A 120 0.59 4.44 -12.35
N ALA A 121 1.53 3.59 -11.95
CA ALA A 121 2.87 3.60 -12.53
C ALA A 121 2.83 3.32 -14.04
N ALA A 122 2.07 2.30 -14.46
CA ALA A 122 1.85 1.99 -15.87
C ALA A 122 1.21 3.16 -16.63
N TRP A 123 0.17 3.76 -16.06
CA TRP A 123 -0.53 4.90 -16.63
C TRP A 123 0.38 6.13 -16.79
N LEU A 124 1.03 6.56 -15.72
CA LEU A 124 1.82 7.79 -15.72
C LEU A 124 3.13 7.67 -16.50
N SER A 125 3.74 6.48 -16.53
CA SER A 125 4.93 6.24 -17.34
C SER A 125 4.62 5.99 -18.82
N GLY A 126 3.38 5.61 -19.15
CA GLY A 126 3.02 5.18 -20.49
C GLY A 126 3.75 3.92 -20.97
N ASP A 127 4.28 3.11 -20.05
CA ASP A 127 5.08 1.96 -20.41
C ASP A 127 4.24 0.88 -21.10
N PRO A 128 4.58 0.49 -22.35
CA PRO A 128 3.75 -0.43 -23.12
C PRO A 128 3.73 -1.84 -22.51
N GLY A 129 4.83 -2.27 -21.88
CA GLY A 129 4.92 -3.56 -21.21
C GLY A 129 3.96 -3.64 -20.02
N LEU A 130 4.02 -2.64 -19.13
CA LEU A 130 3.09 -2.55 -17.98
C LEU A 130 1.65 -2.31 -18.41
N THR A 131 1.43 -1.46 -19.41
CA THR A 131 0.09 -1.17 -19.93
C THR A 131 -0.59 -2.43 -20.45
N GLN A 132 0.14 -3.25 -21.22
CA GLN A 132 -0.42 -4.47 -21.80
C GLN A 132 -0.77 -5.52 -20.73
N ILE A 133 0.07 -5.67 -19.70
CA ILE A 133 -0.19 -6.56 -18.55
C ILE A 133 -1.57 -6.27 -17.96
N PHE A 134 -1.89 -4.99 -17.71
CA PHE A 134 -3.16 -4.61 -17.10
C PHE A 134 -4.35 -4.64 -18.05
N LYS A 135 -4.15 -4.35 -19.34
CA LYS A 135 -5.20 -4.44 -20.37
C LYS A 135 -5.68 -5.88 -20.57
N GLU A 136 -4.77 -6.84 -20.46
CA GLU A 136 -5.06 -8.27 -20.60
C GLU A 136 -5.50 -8.93 -19.28
N GLY A 137 -5.57 -8.17 -18.18
CA GLY A 137 -5.97 -8.71 -16.87
C GLY A 137 -4.96 -9.69 -16.27
N ARG A 138 -3.69 -9.63 -16.67
CA ARG A 138 -2.62 -10.50 -16.16
C ARG A 138 -2.14 -10.04 -14.78
N ASP A 139 -1.59 -10.97 -13.99
CA ASP A 139 -1.00 -10.64 -12.70
C ASP A 139 0.36 -9.96 -12.89
N ALA A 140 0.47 -8.67 -12.54
CA ALA A 140 1.68 -7.91 -12.78
C ALA A 140 2.90 -8.43 -12.01
N HIS A 141 2.71 -9.03 -10.82
CA HIS A 141 3.83 -9.63 -10.09
C HIS A 141 4.35 -10.90 -10.76
N THR A 142 3.47 -11.77 -11.26
CA THR A 142 3.85 -12.95 -12.05
C THR A 142 4.54 -12.54 -13.36
N GLU A 143 4.03 -11.53 -14.06
CA GLU A 143 4.62 -11.06 -15.31
C GLU A 143 6.01 -10.44 -15.12
N VAL A 144 6.18 -9.65 -14.06
CA VAL A 144 7.51 -9.13 -13.71
C VAL A 144 8.43 -10.28 -13.32
N ALA A 145 7.95 -11.24 -12.52
CA ALA A 145 8.76 -12.40 -12.16
C ALA A 145 9.20 -13.19 -13.40
N SER A 146 8.30 -13.45 -14.34
CA SER A 146 8.59 -14.14 -15.59
C SER A 146 9.73 -13.45 -16.36
N ARG A 147 9.67 -12.12 -16.48
CA ARG A 147 10.67 -11.31 -17.21
C ARG A 147 12.01 -11.21 -16.48
N VAL A 148 12.00 -11.01 -15.17
CA VAL A 148 13.22 -10.87 -14.36
C VAL A 148 13.90 -12.22 -14.14
N PHE A 149 13.15 -13.29 -13.90
CA PHE A 149 13.76 -14.61 -13.67
C PHE A 149 13.94 -15.43 -14.95
N HIS A 150 13.57 -14.89 -16.12
CA HIS A 150 13.62 -15.58 -17.42
C HIS A 150 12.93 -16.95 -17.41
N VAL A 151 11.76 -17.02 -16.78
CA VAL A 151 10.91 -18.23 -16.71
C VAL A 151 9.55 -17.95 -17.35
N ARG A 152 8.85 -18.97 -17.84
CA ARG A 152 7.48 -18.78 -18.32
C ARG A 152 6.57 -18.37 -17.17
N ALA A 153 5.54 -17.58 -17.44
CA ALA A 153 4.61 -17.09 -16.41
C ALA A 153 3.95 -18.23 -15.61
N GLU A 154 3.67 -19.35 -16.25
CA GLU A 154 3.13 -20.58 -15.63
C GLU A 154 4.13 -21.31 -14.72
N ASP A 155 5.43 -21.11 -14.93
CA ASP A 155 6.50 -21.73 -14.13
C ASP A 155 6.98 -20.83 -12.99
N VAL A 156 6.37 -19.64 -12.81
CA VAL A 156 6.72 -18.72 -11.72
C VAL A 156 6.34 -19.32 -10.38
N SER A 157 7.34 -19.61 -9.57
CA SER A 157 7.16 -20.08 -8.20
C SER A 157 6.59 -18.98 -7.28
N TYR A 158 6.00 -19.41 -6.15
CA TYR A 158 5.52 -18.50 -5.12
C TYR A 158 6.62 -17.54 -4.62
N ASP A 159 7.83 -18.04 -4.43
CA ASP A 159 8.96 -17.25 -3.95
C ASP A 159 9.45 -16.24 -5.00
N GLN A 160 9.49 -16.62 -6.29
CA GLN A 160 9.78 -15.69 -7.38
C GLN A 160 8.74 -14.58 -7.47
N ARG A 161 7.44 -14.92 -7.36
CA ARG A 161 6.37 -13.92 -7.34
C ARG A 161 6.49 -12.98 -6.14
N ARG A 162 6.86 -13.51 -4.98
CA ARG A 162 7.10 -12.71 -3.76
C ARG A 162 8.31 -11.78 -3.94
N ALA A 163 9.39 -12.25 -4.55
CA ALA A 163 10.56 -11.44 -4.88
C ALA A 163 10.21 -10.33 -5.88
N ALA A 164 9.45 -10.65 -6.94
CA ALA A 164 8.96 -9.67 -7.91
C ALA A 164 8.06 -8.59 -7.28
N LYS A 165 7.26 -8.95 -6.28
CA LYS A 165 6.52 -7.96 -5.47
C LYS A 165 7.47 -6.98 -4.77
N VAL A 166 8.54 -7.47 -4.16
CA VAL A 166 9.56 -6.62 -3.51
C VAL A 166 10.27 -5.73 -4.53
N ILE A 167 10.61 -6.28 -5.70
CA ILE A 167 11.21 -5.55 -6.83
C ILE A 167 10.27 -4.42 -7.29
N ASN A 168 9.01 -4.74 -7.62
CA ASN A 168 8.00 -3.77 -8.07
C ASN A 168 7.88 -2.59 -7.09
N PHE A 169 7.50 -2.87 -5.85
CA PHE A 169 7.28 -1.80 -4.86
C PHE A 169 8.57 -1.09 -4.51
N GLY A 170 9.70 -1.80 -4.44
CA GLY A 170 11.00 -1.19 -4.21
C GLY A 170 11.32 -0.16 -5.28
N ILE A 171 11.33 -0.60 -6.54
CA ILE A 171 11.74 0.24 -7.67
C ILE A 171 10.76 1.40 -7.87
N LEU A 172 9.44 1.18 -7.76
CA LEU A 172 8.44 2.26 -7.80
C LEU A 172 8.66 3.33 -6.72
N TYR A 173 9.29 2.97 -5.60
CA TYR A 173 9.63 3.91 -4.52
C TYR A 173 11.07 4.44 -4.61
N GLY A 174 11.73 4.29 -5.76
CA GLY A 174 13.09 4.76 -6.00
C GLY A 174 14.16 3.95 -5.27
N MET A 175 13.87 2.71 -4.90
CA MET A 175 14.87 1.84 -4.26
C MET A 175 16.02 1.55 -5.23
N GLY A 176 17.24 1.92 -4.85
CA GLY A 176 18.44 1.53 -5.59
C GLY A 176 18.90 0.10 -5.25
N VAL A 177 19.87 -0.39 -6.01
CA VAL A 177 20.42 -1.76 -5.96
C VAL A 177 20.79 -2.21 -4.54
N THR A 178 21.44 -1.36 -3.74
CA THR A 178 21.84 -1.70 -2.35
C THR A 178 20.64 -2.00 -1.45
N ALA A 179 19.55 -1.24 -1.59
CA ALA A 179 18.35 -1.46 -0.80
C ALA A 179 17.53 -2.66 -1.34
N LEU A 180 17.58 -2.90 -2.65
CA LEU A 180 16.99 -4.07 -3.27
C LEU A 180 17.68 -5.36 -2.80
N GLN A 181 19.02 -5.37 -2.79
CA GLN A 181 19.85 -6.44 -2.24
C GLN A 181 19.43 -6.79 -0.80
N GLN A 182 19.29 -5.78 0.06
CA GLN A 182 18.90 -6.00 1.46
C GLN A 182 17.48 -6.56 1.60
N SER A 183 16.57 -6.17 0.71
CA SER A 183 15.16 -6.58 0.76
C SER A 183 14.96 -7.99 0.21
N LEU A 184 15.77 -8.40 -0.77
CA LEU A 184 15.73 -9.73 -1.37
C LEU A 184 16.64 -10.75 -0.66
N GLY A 185 17.63 -10.28 0.10
CA GLY A 185 18.61 -11.16 0.75
C GLY A 185 19.60 -11.81 -0.22
N THR A 186 19.84 -11.18 -1.38
CA THR A 186 20.67 -11.71 -2.46
C THR A 186 22.08 -11.10 -2.47
N SER A 187 22.94 -11.59 -3.36
CA SER A 187 24.21 -10.93 -3.65
C SER A 187 24.00 -9.58 -4.33
N ARG A 188 24.98 -8.67 -4.24
CA ARG A 188 24.92 -7.38 -4.94
C ARG A 188 24.85 -7.55 -6.46
N ALA A 189 25.52 -8.57 -7.00
CA ALA A 189 25.52 -8.87 -8.43
C ALA A 189 24.11 -9.28 -8.89
N GLU A 190 23.46 -10.20 -8.18
CA GLU A 190 22.07 -10.60 -8.47
C GLU A 190 21.09 -9.43 -8.32
N ALA A 191 21.24 -8.61 -7.27
CA ALA A 191 20.39 -7.44 -7.10
C ALA A 191 20.57 -6.40 -8.23
N GLN A 192 21.79 -6.25 -8.75
CA GLN A 192 22.07 -5.39 -9.89
C GLN A 192 21.43 -5.95 -11.16
N GLU A 193 21.53 -7.27 -11.36
CA GLU A 193 20.93 -7.96 -12.49
C GLU A 193 19.41 -7.78 -12.51
N PHE A 194 18.73 -8.05 -11.38
CA PHE A 194 17.29 -7.84 -11.28
C PHE A 194 16.88 -6.39 -11.50
N TYR A 195 17.69 -5.44 -11.01
CA TYR A 195 17.43 -4.03 -11.23
C TYR A 195 17.53 -3.66 -12.72
N ASN A 196 18.55 -4.16 -13.42
CA ASN A 196 18.74 -3.90 -14.84
C ASN A 196 17.62 -4.53 -15.67
N GLN A 197 17.35 -5.81 -15.46
CA GLN A 197 16.29 -6.54 -16.18
C GLN A 197 14.91 -5.92 -15.99
N TYR A 198 14.62 -5.38 -14.79
CA TYR A 198 13.37 -4.68 -14.56
C TYR A 198 13.23 -3.43 -15.45
N PHE A 199 14.28 -2.62 -15.56
CA PHE A 199 14.24 -1.42 -16.40
C PHE A 199 14.41 -1.70 -17.90
N GLU A 200 15.04 -2.81 -18.27
CA GLU A 200 15.01 -3.33 -19.64
C GLU A 200 13.61 -3.81 -20.03
N ALA A 201 12.88 -4.43 -19.09
CA ALA A 201 11.50 -4.84 -19.30
C ALA A 201 10.52 -3.66 -19.38
N PHE A 202 10.81 -2.56 -18.67
CA PHE A 202 9.94 -1.38 -18.54
C PHE A 202 10.73 -0.07 -18.78
N PRO A 203 11.19 0.17 -20.03
CA PRO A 203 12.08 1.29 -20.33
C PRO A 203 11.40 2.65 -20.20
N CYS A 204 10.10 2.76 -20.48
CA CYS A 204 9.38 4.03 -20.33
C CYS A 204 9.17 4.36 -18.84
N LEU A 205 9.03 3.36 -17.98
CA LEU A 205 9.05 3.57 -16.52
C LEU A 205 10.42 4.11 -16.06
N ALA A 206 11.53 3.62 -16.63
CA ALA A 206 12.86 4.16 -16.34
C ALA A 206 12.94 5.65 -16.68
N SER A 207 12.56 6.00 -17.93
CA SER A 207 12.56 7.38 -18.42
C SER A 207 11.68 8.28 -17.56
N TYR A 208 10.47 7.82 -17.22
CA TYR A 208 9.55 8.56 -16.35
C TYR A 208 10.15 8.85 -14.96
N ILE A 209 10.83 7.89 -14.36
CA ILE A 209 11.51 8.08 -13.06
C ILE A 209 12.61 9.13 -13.17
N ASP A 210 13.41 9.10 -14.23
CA ASP A 210 14.50 10.06 -14.44
C ASP A 210 13.98 11.46 -14.75
N GLU A 211 12.88 11.57 -15.51
CA GLU A 211 12.15 12.82 -15.72
C GLU A 211 11.63 13.41 -14.41
N ILE A 212 11.08 12.60 -13.50
CA ILE A 212 10.65 13.07 -12.18
C ILE A 212 11.83 13.63 -11.39
N LYS A 213 12.97 12.93 -11.36
CA LYS A 213 14.18 13.41 -10.65
C LYS A 213 14.67 14.73 -11.24
N ALA A 214 14.74 14.83 -12.56
CA ALA A 214 15.15 16.04 -13.27
C ALA A 214 14.19 17.21 -12.98
N SER A 215 12.89 16.96 -13.04
CA SER A 215 11.85 17.94 -12.71
C SER A 215 11.95 18.40 -11.26
N ALA A 216 12.12 17.47 -10.31
CA ALA A 216 12.29 17.80 -8.89
C ALA A 216 13.56 18.63 -8.64
N ALA A 217 14.67 18.32 -9.30
CA ALA A 217 15.92 19.07 -9.18
C ALA A 217 15.80 20.49 -9.74
N LYS A 218 15.08 20.65 -10.86
CA LYS A 218 14.83 21.95 -11.50
C LYS A 218 13.86 22.81 -10.70
N GLU A 219 12.66 22.30 -10.45
CA GLU A 219 11.51 23.03 -9.92
C GLU A 219 11.45 23.05 -8.39
N GLY A 220 12.11 22.09 -7.71
CA GLY A 220 12.06 21.93 -6.26
C GLY A 220 10.83 21.18 -5.74
N TYR A 221 9.91 20.79 -6.63
CA TYR A 221 8.71 20.03 -6.29
C TYR A 221 8.31 19.07 -7.42
N VAL A 222 7.41 18.13 -7.10
CA VAL A 222 6.74 17.27 -8.08
C VAL A 222 5.22 17.39 -7.93
N LYS A 223 4.47 16.95 -8.94
CA LYS A 223 3.01 16.99 -8.97
C LYS A 223 2.40 15.60 -9.09
N THR A 224 1.23 15.39 -8.49
CA THR A 224 0.33 14.29 -8.86
C THR A 224 -0.33 14.58 -10.22
N HIS A 225 -1.01 13.59 -10.79
CA HIS A 225 -1.82 13.79 -11.99
C HIS A 225 -2.83 14.95 -11.82
N PHE A 226 -3.45 15.05 -10.65
CA PHE A 226 -4.44 16.08 -10.31
C PHE A 226 -3.83 17.40 -9.83
N GLY A 227 -2.51 17.56 -9.95
CA GLY A 227 -1.82 18.83 -9.68
C GLY A 227 -1.43 19.08 -8.22
N ARG A 228 -1.62 18.13 -7.29
CA ARG A 228 -1.14 18.25 -5.91
C ARG A 228 0.39 18.31 -5.91
N ARG A 229 0.97 19.29 -5.21
CA ARG A 229 2.42 19.51 -5.14
C ARG A 229 3.03 18.94 -3.86
N ARG A 230 4.26 18.45 -3.96
CA ARG A 230 5.13 18.17 -2.82
C ARG A 230 6.52 18.76 -3.07
N TYR A 231 7.01 19.58 -2.14
CA TYR A 231 8.32 20.23 -2.19
C TYR A 231 9.39 19.39 -1.49
N PHE A 232 10.65 19.52 -1.91
CA PHE A 232 11.77 18.73 -1.39
C PHE A 232 13.01 19.58 -1.13
N ASP A 233 13.16 20.09 0.09
CA ASP A 233 14.31 20.94 0.47
C ASP A 233 15.67 20.25 0.23
N GLY A 234 15.71 18.92 0.44
CA GLY A 234 16.92 18.12 0.26
C GLY A 234 17.35 17.91 -1.20
N ILE A 235 16.52 18.25 -2.19
CA ILE A 235 16.77 17.89 -3.61
C ILE A 235 17.99 18.61 -4.20
N LYS A 236 18.32 19.79 -3.68
CA LYS A 236 19.51 20.58 -4.06
C LYS A 236 20.66 20.45 -3.06
N SER A 237 20.56 19.52 -2.10
CA SER A 237 21.59 19.38 -1.07
C SER A 237 22.94 18.98 -1.68
N PRO A 238 24.05 19.60 -1.26
CA PRO A 238 25.39 19.17 -1.65
C PRO A 238 25.75 17.81 -1.05
N ILE A 239 25.04 17.38 0.01
CA ILE A 239 25.27 16.12 0.71
C ILE A 239 24.59 14.97 -0.05
N PRO A 240 25.35 14.00 -0.60
CA PRO A 240 24.79 12.98 -1.50
C PRO A 240 23.67 12.14 -0.89
N PHE A 241 23.76 11.76 0.38
CA PHE A 241 22.73 10.93 1.02
C PHE A 241 21.42 11.69 1.25
N VAL A 242 21.49 13.00 1.51
CA VAL A 242 20.31 13.87 1.68
C VAL A 242 19.61 14.03 0.34
N ARG A 243 20.38 14.33 -0.72
CA ARG A 243 19.85 14.44 -2.09
C ARG A 243 19.21 13.14 -2.56
N ALA A 244 19.89 12.01 -2.39
CA ALA A 244 19.34 10.70 -2.77
C ALA A 244 18.05 10.36 -1.98
N ALA A 245 17.94 10.78 -0.72
CA ALA A 245 16.70 10.61 0.04
C ALA A 245 15.55 11.48 -0.52
N ALA A 246 15.85 12.73 -0.88
CA ALA A 246 14.89 13.61 -1.54
C ALA A 246 14.44 13.08 -2.91
N GLU A 247 15.36 12.57 -3.73
CA GLU A 247 15.06 11.95 -5.03
C GLU A 247 14.11 10.76 -4.87
N ARG A 248 14.34 9.87 -3.90
CA ARG A 248 13.42 8.74 -3.63
C ARG A 248 12.02 9.21 -3.24
N MET A 249 11.94 10.23 -2.40
CA MET A 249 10.66 10.83 -2.03
C MET A 249 9.97 11.51 -3.22
N ALA A 250 10.74 12.12 -4.12
CA ALA A 250 10.25 12.73 -5.34
C ALA A 250 9.70 11.70 -6.32
N VAL A 251 10.36 10.56 -6.50
CA VAL A 251 9.87 9.46 -7.35
C VAL A 251 8.56 8.87 -6.81
N ASN A 252 8.47 8.64 -5.50
CA ASN A 252 7.28 8.06 -4.87
C ASN A 252 6.05 9.00 -4.88
N ALA A 253 6.26 10.31 -4.74
CA ALA A 253 5.17 11.24 -4.43
C ALA A 253 4.09 11.36 -5.54
N PRO A 254 4.42 11.43 -6.84
CA PRO A 254 3.41 11.46 -7.90
C PRO A 254 2.51 10.24 -7.90
N MET A 255 3.09 9.04 -7.76
CA MET A 255 2.33 7.79 -7.77
C MET A 255 1.43 7.67 -6.54
N GLN A 256 2.02 7.80 -5.35
CA GLN A 256 1.29 7.67 -4.09
C GLN A 256 0.25 8.77 -3.89
N GLY A 257 0.57 10.00 -4.31
CA GLY A 257 -0.36 11.12 -4.22
C GLY A 257 -1.51 11.00 -5.22
N THR A 258 -1.24 10.54 -6.45
CA THR A 258 -2.30 10.28 -7.43
C THR A 258 -3.27 9.21 -6.93
N GLN A 259 -2.77 8.15 -6.27
CA GLN A 259 -3.63 7.16 -5.60
C GLN A 259 -4.50 7.82 -4.53
N ALA A 260 -3.91 8.66 -3.67
CA ALA A 260 -4.65 9.36 -2.63
C ALA A 260 -5.74 10.28 -3.21
N ASP A 261 -5.44 10.95 -4.32
CA ASP A 261 -6.40 11.79 -5.04
C ASP A 261 -7.56 10.95 -5.62
N ILE A 262 -7.27 9.81 -6.25
CA ILE A 262 -8.27 8.87 -6.79
C ILE A 262 -9.21 8.37 -5.68
N VAL A 263 -8.66 7.89 -4.56
CA VAL A 263 -9.47 7.37 -3.45
C VAL A 263 -10.37 8.46 -2.86
N LYS A 264 -9.85 9.69 -2.70
CA LYS A 264 -10.65 10.81 -2.20
C LYS A 264 -11.77 11.21 -3.16
N LEU A 265 -11.50 11.23 -4.46
CA LEU A 265 -12.55 11.46 -5.47
C LEU A 265 -13.60 10.35 -5.43
N ALA A 266 -13.20 9.09 -5.24
CA ALA A 266 -14.14 7.98 -5.07
C ALA A 266 -15.04 8.19 -3.85
N MET A 267 -14.47 8.55 -2.71
CA MET A 267 -15.23 8.84 -1.49
C MET A 267 -16.28 9.94 -1.71
N VAL A 268 -15.91 11.04 -2.40
CA VAL A 268 -16.84 12.13 -2.71
C VAL A 268 -17.97 11.66 -3.63
N ARG A 269 -17.64 10.98 -4.74
CA ARG A 269 -18.66 10.50 -5.70
C ARG A 269 -19.57 9.43 -5.09
N ILE A 270 -19.04 8.55 -4.25
CA ILE A 270 -19.86 7.57 -3.53
C ILE A 270 -20.79 8.27 -2.54
N GLN A 271 -20.31 9.28 -1.81
CA GLN A 271 -21.15 10.06 -0.90
C GLN A 271 -22.29 10.77 -1.64
N GLU A 272 -22.03 11.31 -2.83
CA GLU A 272 -23.05 11.92 -3.71
C GLU A 272 -24.07 10.88 -4.17
N TYR A 273 -23.61 9.74 -4.68
CA TYR A 273 -24.47 8.62 -5.07
C TYR A 273 -25.37 8.14 -3.92
N LEU A 274 -24.83 7.95 -2.73
CA LEU A 274 -25.62 7.52 -1.57
C LEU A 274 -26.67 8.57 -1.16
N LYS A 275 -26.41 9.87 -1.38
CA LYS A 275 -27.43 10.92 -1.21
C LYS A 275 -28.54 10.81 -2.23
N GLU A 276 -28.19 10.63 -3.50
CA GLU A 276 -29.14 10.51 -4.61
C GLU A 276 -30.07 9.30 -4.45
N GLN A 277 -29.58 8.20 -3.88
CA GLN A 277 -30.38 6.99 -3.60
C GLN A 277 -31.13 7.03 -2.25
N SER A 278 -31.15 8.17 -1.57
CA SER A 278 -31.68 8.28 -0.19
C SER A 278 -31.16 7.15 0.71
N ALA A 279 -29.86 6.86 0.58
CA ALA A 279 -29.18 5.73 1.22
C ALA A 279 -28.44 6.09 2.50
N LEU A 280 -28.34 7.38 2.82
CA LEU A 280 -27.53 7.84 3.94
C LEU A 280 -28.01 7.38 5.32
N ASP A 281 -29.27 6.94 5.46
CA ASP A 281 -29.79 6.45 6.74
C ASP A 281 -29.40 5.00 7.03
N GLY A 282 -28.96 4.26 6.01
CA GLY A 282 -28.64 2.83 6.11
C GLY A 282 -27.35 2.41 5.39
N ALA A 283 -26.54 3.36 4.92
CA ALA A 283 -25.26 3.10 4.26
C ALA A 283 -24.24 4.17 4.62
N HIS A 284 -23.23 3.80 5.39
CA HIS A 284 -22.24 4.71 5.94
C HIS A 284 -20.82 4.28 5.58
N LEU A 285 -20.02 5.19 5.03
CA LEU A 285 -18.58 4.99 4.91
C LEU A 285 -17.95 5.08 6.32
N LEU A 286 -17.44 3.97 6.84
CA LEU A 286 -16.84 3.90 8.16
C LEU A 286 -15.34 4.23 8.12
N LEU A 287 -14.59 3.58 7.22
CA LEU A 287 -13.14 3.68 7.20
C LEU A 287 -12.60 3.82 5.78
N GLN A 288 -11.51 4.58 5.67
CA GLN A 288 -10.61 4.54 4.51
C GLN A 288 -9.26 4.01 4.98
N VAL A 289 -8.83 2.88 4.42
CA VAL A 289 -7.59 2.19 4.74
C VAL A 289 -6.75 2.06 3.49
N HIS A 290 -5.91 3.07 3.26
CA HIS A 290 -5.10 3.17 2.04
C HIS A 290 -5.95 3.24 0.76
N ASP A 291 -6.10 2.15 0.04
CA ASP A 291 -6.94 1.98 -1.15
C ASP A 291 -8.28 1.27 -0.88
N GLU A 292 -8.49 0.81 0.35
CA GLU A 292 -9.73 0.16 0.79
C GLU A 292 -10.71 1.19 1.38
N LEU A 293 -11.98 1.09 0.98
CA LEU A 293 -13.11 1.78 1.59
C LEU A 293 -14.01 0.74 2.27
N VAL A 294 -14.30 0.93 3.56
CA VAL A 294 -15.15 0.04 4.37
C VAL A 294 -16.41 0.77 4.76
N PHE A 295 -17.54 0.19 4.41
CA PHE A 295 -18.88 0.67 4.68
C PHE A 295 -19.60 -0.25 5.65
N GLU A 296 -20.55 0.30 6.37
CA GLU A 296 -21.60 -0.42 7.09
C GLU A 296 -22.92 -0.10 6.39
N VAL A 297 -23.62 -1.15 5.95
CA VAL A 297 -24.79 -1.04 5.07
C VAL A 297 -25.89 -1.98 5.56
N GLU A 298 -27.14 -1.54 5.56
CA GLU A 298 -28.30 -2.39 5.79
C GLU A 298 -28.24 -3.62 4.88
N GLU A 299 -28.47 -4.80 5.44
CA GLU A 299 -28.25 -6.07 4.75
C GLU A 299 -29.04 -6.16 3.43
N ASP A 300 -30.29 -5.68 3.45
CA ASP A 300 -31.18 -5.69 2.29
C ASP A 300 -30.71 -4.75 1.16
N ARG A 301 -29.96 -3.70 1.50
CA ARG A 301 -29.46 -2.69 0.55
C ARG A 301 -28.06 -2.99 0.04
N ALA A 302 -27.30 -3.83 0.73
CA ALA A 302 -25.92 -4.15 0.36
C ALA A 302 -25.80 -4.68 -1.09
N LYS A 303 -26.73 -5.54 -1.51
CA LYS A 303 -26.76 -6.10 -2.88
C LYS A 303 -27.09 -5.05 -3.95
N GLU A 304 -27.90 -4.06 -3.60
CA GLU A 304 -28.31 -2.98 -4.49
C GLU A 304 -27.19 -1.96 -4.70
N LEU A 305 -26.55 -1.52 -3.60
CA LEU A 305 -25.58 -0.44 -3.63
C LEU A 305 -24.19 -0.90 -4.08
N ALA A 306 -23.81 -2.15 -3.80
CA ALA A 306 -22.46 -2.65 -4.03
C ALA A 306 -21.98 -2.54 -5.49
N PRO A 307 -22.77 -2.94 -6.52
CA PRO A 307 -22.34 -2.84 -7.91
C PRO A 307 -22.01 -1.40 -8.33
N ARG A 308 -22.82 -0.44 -7.88
CA ARG A 308 -22.64 0.97 -8.25
C ARG A 308 -21.49 1.62 -7.49
N ILE A 309 -21.29 1.28 -6.22
CA ILE A 309 -20.10 1.73 -5.46
C ILE A 309 -18.82 1.24 -6.13
N LYS A 310 -18.79 -0.04 -6.53
CA LYS A 310 -17.68 -0.62 -7.29
C LYS A 310 -17.44 0.14 -8.59
N GLU A 311 -18.47 0.35 -9.39
CA GLU A 311 -18.37 1.08 -10.66
C GLU A 311 -17.87 2.52 -10.47
N ILE A 312 -18.29 3.21 -9.42
CA ILE A 312 -17.81 4.57 -9.12
C ILE A 312 -16.30 4.56 -8.85
N MET A 313 -15.79 3.61 -8.05
CA MET A 313 -14.35 3.45 -7.84
C MET A 313 -13.62 3.17 -9.16
N GLU A 314 -14.13 2.24 -9.96
CA GLU A 314 -13.49 1.82 -11.21
C GLU A 314 -13.53 2.92 -12.31
N SER A 315 -14.39 3.93 -12.17
CA SER A 315 -14.59 5.01 -13.14
C SER A 315 -14.00 6.37 -12.74
N ILE A 316 -13.27 6.46 -11.61
CA ILE A 316 -12.62 7.73 -11.22
C ILE A 316 -11.64 8.21 -12.28
N VAL A 317 -10.86 7.28 -12.82
CA VAL A 317 -9.96 7.53 -13.96
C VAL A 317 -10.61 6.94 -15.21
N PRO A 318 -11.09 7.76 -16.16
CA PRO A 318 -11.69 7.25 -17.39
C PRO A 318 -10.72 6.38 -18.17
N ILE A 319 -11.21 5.27 -18.75
CA ILE A 319 -10.41 4.29 -19.49
C ILE A 319 -9.60 4.92 -20.65
N LYS A 320 -10.12 5.99 -21.25
CA LYS A 320 -9.45 6.74 -22.31
C LYS A 320 -8.27 7.54 -21.77
N GLU A 321 -8.39 8.12 -20.58
CA GLU A 321 -7.33 8.89 -19.93
C GLU A 321 -6.22 7.97 -19.42
N SER A 322 -6.56 6.75 -19.00
CA SER A 322 -5.61 5.74 -18.49
C SER A 322 -4.90 4.91 -19.57
N ASN A 323 -4.92 5.33 -20.84
CA ASN A 323 -4.35 4.57 -21.97
C ASN A 323 -4.91 3.14 -22.09
N GLY A 324 -6.18 2.95 -21.71
CA GLY A 324 -6.84 1.65 -21.73
C GLY A 324 -6.60 0.79 -20.49
N ILE A 325 -5.89 1.28 -19.47
CA ILE A 325 -5.64 0.54 -18.22
C ILE A 325 -6.90 0.61 -17.34
N PRO A 326 -7.58 -0.52 -17.06
CA PRO A 326 -8.73 -0.50 -16.17
C PRO A 326 -8.26 -0.32 -14.72
N PHE A 327 -8.92 0.55 -13.95
CA PHE A 327 -8.75 0.61 -12.50
C PHE A 327 -9.82 -0.29 -11.88
N LEU A 328 -9.42 -1.42 -11.31
CA LEU A 328 -10.35 -2.44 -10.81
C LEU A 328 -10.45 -2.38 -9.28
N ALA A 329 -11.65 -2.63 -8.75
CA ALA A 329 -11.90 -2.76 -7.32
C ALA A 329 -12.42 -4.17 -7.00
N GLU A 330 -11.98 -4.76 -5.89
CA GLU A 330 -12.51 -6.03 -5.38
C GLU A 330 -13.48 -5.76 -4.23
N GLY A 331 -14.73 -6.19 -4.39
CA GLY A 331 -15.77 -6.10 -3.36
C GLY A 331 -15.75 -7.29 -2.40
N LYS A 332 -16.01 -7.04 -1.13
CA LYS A 332 -16.24 -8.06 -0.11
C LYS A 332 -17.40 -7.67 0.80
N VAL A 333 -18.15 -8.65 1.31
CA VAL A 333 -19.22 -8.46 2.29
C VAL A 333 -19.08 -9.42 3.47
N GLY A 334 -19.43 -9.00 4.67
CA GLY A 334 -19.47 -9.91 5.82
C GLY A 334 -19.97 -9.26 7.11
N PRO A 335 -20.23 -10.07 8.14
CA PRO A 335 -20.71 -9.57 9.43
C PRO A 335 -19.61 -8.88 10.24
N ASN A 336 -18.34 -9.15 9.92
CA ASN A 336 -17.16 -8.55 10.55
C ASN A 336 -16.01 -8.44 9.55
N TRP A 337 -15.04 -7.57 9.86
CA TRP A 337 -13.95 -7.24 8.94
C TRP A 337 -12.97 -8.40 8.72
N GLY A 338 -12.91 -9.36 9.65
CA GLY A 338 -12.05 -10.54 9.58
C GLY A 338 -12.57 -11.66 8.69
N GLU A 339 -13.88 -11.71 8.41
CA GLU A 339 -14.58 -12.85 7.79
C GLU A 339 -15.37 -12.46 6.53
N MET A 340 -15.01 -11.35 5.89
CA MET A 340 -15.66 -10.87 4.67
C MET A 340 -15.37 -11.81 3.48
N LYS A 341 -16.39 -12.06 2.65
CA LYS A 341 -16.34 -12.90 1.45
C LYS A 341 -16.44 -12.04 0.20
N LYS A 342 -15.75 -12.44 -0.88
CA LYS A 342 -15.82 -11.73 -2.17
C LYS A 342 -17.26 -11.74 -2.70
N ILE A 343 -17.65 -10.63 -3.35
CA ILE A 343 -18.95 -10.44 -4.02
C ILE A 343 -18.79 -10.08 -5.48
#